data_AF-A0A4S2PYE9-F1
#
_entry.id   AF-A0A4S2PYE9-F1
#
_cell.length_a   1.000
_cell.length_b   1.000
_cell.length_c   1.000
_cell.angle_alpha   90.00
_cell.angle_beta   90.00
_cell.angle_gamma   90.00
#
_symmetry.space_group_name_H-M   'P 1'
#
loop_
_entity.id
_entity.type
_entity.pdbx_description
1 polymer ?
#
loop_
_entity_poly.entity_id
_entity_poly.type
_entity_poly.pdbx_seq_one_letter_code
_entity_poly.pdbx_strand_id
1 'polypeptide(L)'
;MQQKGRKGVVTLTILIFLSGLLGVILLFDDSTLSFFRAQQMQRKNYVERTLALQRMTSLEKHKACSSLPLDNSDHVRQISINLEGAEDAIQYSLWCQRTAIFKKSPTKGDNQGLLTHFIHLENLDRFRPHFSTPPYPLATNNTPQLYWFPEKQTEWEVNGTVQGILVAEGNLTLRGNGRVSGAVITGGSLALEGVTVAYGKKLIEPLVQQYSEWQLAEKSWSDFKASSE
;
A
#
# COMPACT_ATOMS: atom_id res chain seq x y z
N MET A 1 32.72 84.34 22.55
CA MET A 1 32.60 82.88 22.81
C MET A 1 31.44 82.18 22.06
N GLN A 2 30.75 82.81 21.09
CA GLN A 2 29.58 82.20 20.40
C GLN A 2 29.90 81.38 19.13
N GLN A 3 31.10 81.47 18.55
CA GLN A 3 31.41 80.80 17.28
C GLN A 3 31.75 79.30 17.38
N LYS A 4 32.24 78.83 18.54
CA LYS A 4 32.68 77.42 18.70
C LYS A 4 31.50 76.44 18.79
N GLY A 5 30.43 76.79 19.50
CA GLY A 5 29.20 75.99 19.57
C GLY A 5 28.46 75.88 18.24
N ARG A 6 28.47 76.96 17.44
CA ARG A 6 27.82 76.98 16.11
C ARG A 6 28.46 76.03 15.11
N LYS A 7 29.80 75.88 15.16
CA LYS A 7 30.54 74.90 14.34
C LYS A 7 30.25 73.46 14.74
N GLY A 8 30.18 73.17 16.05
CA GLY A 8 29.86 71.84 16.57
C GLY A 8 28.43 71.39 16.24
N VAL A 9 27.46 72.30 16.33
CA VAL A 9 26.07 72.02 15.94
C VAL A 9 25.96 71.74 14.44
N VAL A 10 26.64 72.52 13.59
CA VAL A 10 26.66 72.30 12.13
C VAL A 10 27.28 70.96 11.75
N THR A 11 28.38 70.55 12.40
CA THR A 11 28.97 69.23 12.16
C THR A 11 28.04 68.09 12.59
N LEU A 12 27.30 68.26 13.70
CA LEU A 12 26.36 67.26 14.19
C LEU A 12 25.16 67.11 13.24
N THR A 13 24.57 68.22 12.76
CA THR A 13 23.45 68.16 11.80
C THR A 13 23.88 67.56 10.47
N ILE A 14 25.08 67.86 9.99
CA ILE A 14 25.64 67.23 8.79
C ILE A 14 25.80 65.72 8.99
N LEU A 15 26.31 65.28 10.16
CA LEU A 15 26.46 63.87 10.49
C LEU A 15 25.11 63.14 10.54
N ILE A 16 24.12 63.72 11.23
CA ILE A 16 22.77 63.16 11.31
C ILE A 16 22.15 63.07 9.90
N PHE A 17 22.32 64.10 9.07
CA PHE A 17 21.82 64.11 7.70
C PHE A 17 22.51 63.05 6.84
N LEU A 18 23.83 62.91 6.92
CA LEU A 18 24.59 61.87 6.21
C LEU A 18 24.20 60.46 6.67
N SER A 19 24.05 60.23 7.98
CA SER A 19 23.59 58.96 8.53
C SER A 19 22.16 58.62 8.07
N GLY A 20 21.27 59.61 8.05
CA GLY A 20 19.91 59.45 7.52
C GLY A 20 19.90 59.11 6.03
N LEU A 21 20.69 59.84 5.23
CA LEU A 21 20.83 59.59 3.79
C LEU A 21 21.38 58.19 3.50
N LEU A 22 22.39 57.76 4.26
CA LEU A 22 22.99 56.43 4.11
C LEU A 22 22.01 55.32 4.50
N GLY A 23 21.20 55.54 5.55
CA GLY A 23 20.10 54.65 5.92
C GLY A 23 19.05 54.52 4.82
N VAL A 24 18.71 55.62 4.15
CA VAL A 24 17.80 55.62 3.00
C VAL A 24 18.40 54.85 1.83
N ILE A 25 19.67 55.06 1.49
CA ILE A 25 20.36 54.33 0.41
C ILE A 25 20.37 52.82 0.67
N LEU A 26 20.63 52.39 1.90
CA LEU A 26 20.60 50.97 2.28
C LEU A 26 19.19 50.35 2.18
N LEU A 27 18.12 51.13 2.42
CA LEU A 27 16.75 50.67 2.22
C LEU A 27 16.38 50.49 0.74
N PHE A 28 17.10 51.17 -0.16
CA PHE A 28 16.94 51.07 -1.61
C PHE A 28 18.04 50.23 -2.28
N ASP A 29 18.79 49.43 -1.51
CA ASP A 29 19.72 48.48 -2.09
C ASP A 29 18.95 47.40 -2.85
N ASP A 30 18.84 47.61 -4.16
CA ASP A 30 18.09 46.77 -5.10
C ASP A 30 18.58 45.32 -5.08
N SER A 31 19.85 45.07 -4.70
CA SER A 31 20.38 43.72 -4.56
C SER A 31 19.70 42.94 -3.42
N THR A 32 19.47 43.59 -2.27
CA THR A 32 18.80 42.97 -1.13
C THR A 32 17.31 42.78 -1.40
N LEU A 33 16.64 43.79 -1.97
CA LEU A 33 15.22 43.72 -2.29
C LEU A 33 14.93 42.68 -3.39
N SER A 34 15.76 42.62 -4.44
CA SER A 34 15.66 41.60 -5.48
C SER A 34 15.91 40.19 -4.94
N PHE A 35 16.88 40.02 -4.03
CA PHE A 35 17.11 38.75 -3.34
C PHE A 35 15.87 38.31 -2.53
N PHE A 36 15.29 39.19 -1.70
CA PHE A 36 14.09 38.85 -0.94
C PHE A 36 12.90 38.53 -1.85
N ARG A 37 12.70 39.29 -2.94
CA ARG A 37 11.65 39.00 -3.93
C ARG A 37 11.86 37.64 -4.58
N ALA A 38 13.08 37.32 -4.99
CA ALA A 38 13.43 36.02 -5.56
C ALA A 38 13.16 34.90 -4.53
N GLN A 39 13.55 35.08 -3.28
CA GLN A 39 13.31 34.11 -2.21
C GLN A 39 11.80 33.90 -1.95
N GLN A 40 11.00 34.97 -1.91
CA GLN A 40 9.56 34.85 -1.74
C GLN A 40 8.89 34.17 -2.95
N MET A 41 9.36 34.44 -4.17
CA MET A 41 8.86 33.77 -5.36
C MET A 41 9.17 32.27 -5.35
N GLN A 42 10.38 31.88 -4.93
CA GLN A 42 10.74 30.46 -4.77
C GLN A 42 9.85 29.76 -3.73
N ARG A 43 9.61 30.40 -2.58
CA ARG A 43 8.71 29.87 -1.56
C ARG A 43 7.28 29.72 -2.08
N LYS A 44 6.77 30.73 -2.78
CA LYS A 44 5.44 30.69 -3.39
C LYS A 44 5.33 29.51 -4.37
N ASN A 45 6.28 29.38 -5.28
CA ASN A 45 6.32 28.28 -6.24
C ASN A 45 6.36 26.91 -5.55
N TYR A 46 7.18 26.76 -4.51
CA TYR A 46 7.27 25.54 -3.71
C TYR A 46 5.92 25.16 -3.09
N VAL A 47 5.25 26.12 -2.44
CA VAL A 47 3.95 25.91 -1.78
C VAL A 47 2.87 25.55 -2.80
N GLU A 48 2.81 26.24 -3.93
CA GLU A 48 1.83 25.96 -4.98
C GLU A 48 2.00 24.55 -5.55
N ARG A 49 3.25 24.14 -5.84
CA ARG A 49 3.56 22.77 -6.32
C ARG A 49 3.24 21.71 -5.29
N THR A 50 3.62 21.92 -4.02
CA THR A 50 3.38 20.98 -2.93
C THR A 50 1.88 20.80 -2.67
N LEU A 51 1.10 21.90 -2.74
CA LEU A 51 -0.34 21.85 -2.57
C LEU A 51 -1.03 21.06 -3.70
N ALA A 52 -0.58 21.25 -4.95
CA ALA A 52 -1.08 20.47 -6.07
C ALA A 52 -0.79 18.97 -5.89
N LEU A 53 0.44 18.62 -5.51
CA LEU A 53 0.85 17.24 -5.27
C LEU A 53 0.10 16.60 -4.11
N GLN A 54 -0.15 17.36 -3.03
CA GLN A 54 -0.94 16.90 -1.90
C GLN A 54 -2.38 16.58 -2.30
N ARG A 55 -3.00 17.41 -3.15
CA ARG A 55 -4.36 17.16 -3.66
C ARG A 55 -4.39 15.91 -4.53
N MET A 56 -3.46 15.77 -5.49
CA MET A 56 -3.34 14.58 -6.32
C MET A 56 -3.16 13.32 -5.48
N THR A 57 -2.22 13.35 -4.54
CA THR A 57 -1.97 12.24 -3.63
C THR A 57 -3.21 11.88 -2.83
N SER A 58 -3.94 12.87 -2.29
CA SER A 58 -5.17 12.61 -1.54
C SER A 58 -6.25 11.92 -2.39
N LEU A 59 -6.32 12.22 -3.69
CA LEU A 59 -7.28 11.62 -4.60
C LEU A 59 -6.87 10.20 -5.02
N GLU A 60 -5.58 9.99 -5.27
CA GLU A 60 -5.07 8.74 -5.85
C GLU A 60 -4.66 7.70 -4.82
N LYS A 61 -4.40 8.10 -3.56
CA LYS A 61 -3.82 7.27 -2.50
C LYS A 61 -4.45 5.88 -2.35
N HIS A 62 -5.78 5.78 -2.38
CA HIS A 62 -6.46 4.48 -2.26
C HIS A 62 -6.32 3.64 -3.53
N LYS A 63 -6.47 4.27 -4.70
CA LYS A 63 -6.42 3.58 -5.99
C LYS A 63 -4.99 3.11 -6.33
N ALA A 64 -3.99 3.90 -5.96
CA ALA A 64 -2.60 3.68 -6.32
C ALA A 64 -2.05 2.36 -5.76
N CYS A 65 -2.39 2.00 -4.51
CA CYS A 65 -2.05 0.69 -3.97
C CYS A 65 -2.86 -0.43 -4.62
N SER A 66 -4.18 -0.26 -4.80
CA SER A 66 -5.03 -1.32 -5.39
C SER A 66 -4.68 -1.70 -6.83
N SER A 67 -4.04 -0.82 -7.58
CA SER A 67 -3.60 -1.07 -8.96
C SER A 67 -2.25 -1.81 -9.06
N LEU A 68 -1.59 -2.08 -7.93
CA LEU A 68 -0.32 -2.81 -7.94
C LEU A 68 -0.53 -4.27 -8.35
N PRO A 69 0.38 -4.82 -9.18
CA PRO A 69 0.28 -6.21 -9.61
C PRO A 69 0.56 -7.17 -8.45
N LEU A 70 -0.04 -8.37 -8.51
CA LEU A 70 0.08 -9.43 -7.50
C LEU A 70 1.10 -10.52 -7.90
N ASP A 71 1.87 -10.27 -8.95
CA ASP A 71 2.79 -11.19 -9.62
C ASP A 71 4.12 -11.42 -8.87
N ASN A 72 4.52 -10.47 -8.03
CA ASN A 72 5.70 -10.58 -7.18
C ASN A 72 5.39 -11.28 -5.84
N SER A 73 6.42 -11.53 -5.03
CA SER A 73 6.29 -12.04 -3.65
C SER A 73 6.41 -10.95 -2.59
N ASP A 74 6.36 -9.68 -2.98
CA ASP A 74 6.64 -8.57 -2.07
C ASP A 74 5.50 -8.38 -1.08
N HIS A 75 5.87 -8.08 0.16
CA HIS A 75 4.93 -7.77 1.23
C HIS A 75 4.70 -6.27 1.41
N VAL A 76 5.68 -5.46 1.00
CA VAL A 76 5.66 -4.00 1.12
C VAL A 76 6.24 -3.40 -0.15
N ARG A 77 5.65 -2.32 -0.65
CA ARG A 77 6.11 -1.60 -1.84
C ARG A 77 5.93 -0.11 -1.68
N GLN A 78 6.99 0.65 -1.97
CA GLN A 78 6.90 2.11 -2.07
C GLN A 78 6.43 2.48 -3.47
N ILE A 79 5.48 3.41 -3.53
CA ILE A 79 5.06 4.08 -4.76
C ILE A 79 5.34 5.57 -4.62
N SER A 80 5.66 6.23 -5.72
CA SER A 80 5.84 7.68 -5.76
C SER A 80 4.81 8.32 -6.68
N ILE A 81 4.23 9.42 -6.22
CA ILE A 81 3.40 10.31 -7.01
C ILE A 81 4.24 11.56 -7.27
N ASN A 82 4.36 11.91 -8.54
CA ASN A 82 5.19 13.02 -9.02
C ASN A 82 4.32 14.02 -9.79
N LEU A 83 4.72 15.29 -9.78
CA LEU A 83 4.13 16.29 -10.64
C LEU A 83 4.78 16.22 -12.03
N GLU A 84 3.99 16.15 -13.09
CA GLU A 84 4.52 16.15 -14.47
C GLU A 84 5.32 17.42 -14.76
N GLY A 85 6.50 17.27 -15.36
CA GLY A 85 7.37 18.40 -15.75
C GLY A 85 8.18 19.04 -14.61
N ALA A 86 8.16 18.47 -13.40
CA ALA A 86 9.03 18.88 -12.31
C ALA A 86 10.20 17.88 -12.16
N GLU A 87 11.35 18.18 -12.79
CA GLU A 87 12.59 17.41 -12.57
C GLU A 87 13.17 17.65 -11.15
N ASP A 88 12.72 18.72 -10.49
CA ASP A 88 13.24 19.21 -9.21
C ASP A 88 12.46 18.62 -8.01
N ALA A 89 12.70 17.34 -7.76
CA ALA A 89 12.72 16.68 -6.43
C ALA A 89 11.48 16.57 -5.54
N ILE A 90 10.36 17.29 -5.75
CA ILE A 90 9.18 17.13 -4.88
C ILE A 90 8.35 15.92 -5.34
N GLN A 91 8.51 14.82 -4.62
CA GLN A 91 7.73 13.58 -4.79
C GLN A 91 7.05 13.20 -3.49
N TYR A 92 5.83 12.67 -3.60
CA TYR A 92 5.11 12.10 -2.45
C TYR A 92 5.18 10.60 -2.54
N SER A 93 5.83 9.98 -1.56
CA SER A 93 5.92 8.54 -1.44
C SER A 93 4.83 8.01 -0.53
N LEU A 94 4.25 6.89 -0.95
CA LEU A 94 3.32 6.10 -0.18
C LEU A 94 3.86 4.68 -0.06
N TRP A 95 3.75 4.11 1.14
CA TRP A 95 3.97 2.69 1.36
C TRP A 95 2.66 1.92 1.20
N CYS A 96 2.67 0.92 0.34
CA CYS A 96 1.63 -0.08 0.21
C CYS A 96 2.09 -1.36 0.89
N GLN A 97 1.19 -2.02 1.61
CA GLN A 97 1.40 -3.33 2.21
C GLN A 97 0.45 -4.35 1.58
N ARG A 98 0.95 -5.57 1.36
CA ARG A 98 0.16 -6.66 0.82
C ARG A 98 -0.46 -7.45 1.96
N THR A 99 -1.77 -7.61 1.90
CA THR A 99 -2.54 -8.43 2.84
C THR A 99 -3.05 -9.66 2.11
N ALA A 100 -3.01 -10.82 2.75
CA ALA A 100 -3.42 -12.09 2.15
C ALA A 100 -4.18 -12.95 3.15
N ILE A 101 -5.06 -13.82 2.64
CA ILE A 101 -5.68 -14.85 3.48
C ILE A 101 -4.71 -15.99 3.77
N PHE A 102 -3.79 -16.30 2.83
CA PHE A 102 -2.83 -17.37 2.97
C PHE A 102 -1.51 -16.87 3.59
N LYS A 103 -1.05 -17.53 4.66
CA LYS A 103 0.28 -17.39 5.26
C LYS A 103 1.37 -17.94 4.35
N LYS A 104 1.06 -19.06 3.70
CA LYS A 104 1.95 -19.79 2.80
C LYS A 104 1.10 -20.63 1.83
N SER A 105 1.68 -20.97 0.70
CA SER A 105 1.04 -21.86 -0.27
C SER A 105 1.07 -23.32 0.23
N PRO A 106 -0.03 -24.09 0.13
CA PRO A 106 -0.02 -25.53 0.35
C PRO A 106 0.99 -26.24 -0.56
N THR A 107 1.76 -27.17 -0.01
CA THR A 107 2.75 -27.96 -0.78
C THR A 107 2.31 -29.41 -0.99
N LYS A 108 1.19 -29.81 -0.39
CA LYS A 108 0.60 -31.16 -0.46
C LYS A 108 -0.91 -31.04 -0.64
N GLY A 109 -1.52 -32.12 -1.11
CA GLY A 109 -2.97 -32.17 -1.35
C GLY A 109 -3.76 -32.26 -0.06
N ASP A 110 -3.31 -33.08 0.89
CA ASP A 110 -3.92 -33.23 2.20
C ASP A 110 -3.14 -32.42 3.25
N ASN A 111 -3.82 -31.47 3.90
CA ASN A 111 -3.29 -30.62 4.96
C ASN A 111 -4.23 -30.65 6.19
N GLN A 112 -4.54 -31.87 6.65
CA GLN A 112 -5.38 -32.09 7.82
C GLN A 112 -4.88 -31.38 9.09
N GLY A 113 -5.77 -30.68 9.80
CA GLY A 113 -5.48 -30.04 11.10
C GLY A 113 -4.54 -28.84 11.02
N LEU A 114 -4.24 -28.34 9.82
CA LEU A 114 -3.24 -27.29 9.59
C LEU A 114 -3.85 -25.94 9.20
N LEU A 115 -5.15 -25.71 9.42
CA LEU A 115 -5.83 -24.46 9.07
C LEU A 115 -5.07 -23.20 9.53
N THR A 116 -4.71 -23.12 10.80
CA THR A 116 -4.02 -21.95 11.39
C THR A 116 -2.59 -21.76 10.86
N HIS A 117 -1.98 -22.81 10.28
CA HIS A 117 -0.65 -22.75 9.68
C HIS A 117 -0.68 -22.17 8.26
N PHE A 118 -1.82 -22.29 7.57
CA PHE A 118 -1.98 -21.83 6.19
C PHE A 118 -2.80 -20.55 6.09
N ILE A 119 -3.70 -20.28 7.03
CA ILE A 119 -4.67 -19.18 6.94
C ILE A 119 -4.44 -18.13 8.04
N HIS A 120 -4.45 -16.85 7.62
CA HIS A 120 -4.60 -15.69 8.49
C HIS A 120 -6.08 -15.51 8.84
N LEU A 121 -6.53 -16.14 9.93
CA LEU A 121 -7.92 -16.07 10.37
C LEU A 121 -8.34 -14.62 10.70
N GLU A 122 -7.39 -13.79 11.12
CA GLU A 122 -7.56 -12.35 11.35
C GLU A 122 -7.98 -11.58 10.09
N ASN A 123 -7.67 -12.09 8.90
CA ASN A 123 -8.04 -11.49 7.61
C ASN A 123 -9.33 -12.09 7.03
N LEU A 124 -9.96 -13.05 7.70
CA LEU A 124 -11.05 -13.84 7.14
C LEU A 124 -12.24 -12.97 6.69
N ASP A 125 -12.69 -12.04 7.54
CA ASP A 125 -13.84 -11.19 7.25
C ASP A 125 -13.65 -10.34 5.99
N ARG A 126 -12.40 -9.96 5.72
CA ARG A 126 -12.03 -9.17 4.54
C ARG A 126 -12.13 -9.98 3.25
N PHE A 127 -11.67 -11.23 3.27
CA PHE A 127 -11.63 -12.09 2.08
C PHE A 127 -12.90 -12.92 1.88
N ARG A 128 -13.73 -13.08 2.91
CA ARG A 128 -14.97 -13.87 2.87
C ARG A 128 -15.90 -13.53 1.70
N PRO A 129 -16.11 -12.25 1.30
CA PRO A 129 -16.94 -11.91 0.15
C PRO A 129 -16.42 -12.45 -1.20
N HIS A 130 -15.15 -12.82 -1.28
CA HIS A 130 -14.50 -13.34 -2.50
C HIS A 130 -14.43 -14.87 -2.57
N PHE A 131 -14.91 -15.57 -1.54
CA PHE A 131 -14.93 -17.03 -1.55
C PHE A 131 -16.08 -17.57 -2.39
N SER A 132 -15.87 -18.72 -3.02
CA SER A 132 -16.91 -19.40 -3.77
C SER A 132 -17.77 -20.21 -2.81
N THR A 133 -19.09 -20.02 -2.87
CA THR A 133 -20.02 -20.88 -2.13
C THR A 133 -19.95 -22.30 -2.70
N PRO A 134 -19.66 -23.34 -1.88
CA PRO A 134 -19.56 -24.70 -2.38
C PRO A 134 -20.94 -25.19 -2.88
N PRO A 135 -21.09 -25.60 -4.16
CA PRO A 135 -22.28 -26.29 -4.61
C PRO A 135 -22.35 -27.70 -4.00
N TYR A 136 -23.56 -28.25 -3.87
CA TYR A 136 -23.77 -29.62 -3.40
C TYR A 136 -24.52 -30.42 -4.49
N PRO A 137 -23.93 -31.50 -5.06
CA PRO A 137 -22.54 -31.96 -4.88
C PRO A 137 -21.51 -31.01 -5.51
N LEU A 138 -20.25 -31.09 -5.09
CA LEU A 138 -19.14 -30.47 -5.82
C LEU A 138 -18.98 -31.17 -7.16
N ALA A 139 -19.13 -30.41 -8.24
CA ALA A 139 -19.04 -30.91 -9.61
C ALA A 139 -17.75 -30.48 -10.31
N THR A 140 -17.46 -31.08 -11.45
CA THR A 140 -16.32 -30.70 -12.29
C THR A 140 -16.35 -29.20 -12.62
N ASN A 141 -15.21 -28.52 -12.39
CA ASN A 141 -15.01 -27.12 -12.75
C ASN A 141 -13.77 -26.95 -13.66
N ASN A 142 -13.82 -25.91 -14.50
CA ASN A 142 -12.73 -25.54 -15.40
C ASN A 142 -11.85 -24.42 -14.83
N THR A 143 -12.38 -23.66 -13.87
CA THR A 143 -11.70 -22.54 -13.22
C THR A 143 -11.40 -22.89 -11.76
N PRO A 144 -10.13 -22.82 -11.32
CA PRO A 144 -9.78 -23.09 -9.93
C PRO A 144 -10.48 -22.11 -8.97
N GLN A 145 -11.08 -22.63 -7.90
CA GLN A 145 -11.79 -21.83 -6.90
C GLN A 145 -11.34 -22.14 -5.48
N LEU A 146 -11.54 -21.20 -4.57
CA LEU A 146 -11.43 -21.41 -3.12
C LEU A 146 -12.82 -21.65 -2.55
N TYR A 147 -13.05 -22.85 -2.04
CA TYR A 147 -14.28 -23.22 -1.34
C TYR A 147 -14.06 -23.17 0.17
N TRP A 148 -14.97 -22.52 0.88
CA TRP A 148 -14.92 -22.38 2.33
C TRP A 148 -16.07 -23.15 2.99
N PHE A 149 -15.74 -24.06 3.89
CA PHE A 149 -16.67 -24.88 4.67
C PHE A 149 -16.65 -24.42 6.14
N PRO A 150 -17.75 -23.82 6.63
CA PRO A 150 -17.91 -23.48 8.03
C PRO A 150 -17.86 -24.74 8.92
N GLU A 151 -17.58 -24.56 10.22
CA GLU A 151 -17.47 -25.67 11.18
C GLU A 151 -18.67 -26.64 11.20
N LYS A 152 -19.88 -26.14 10.90
CA LYS A 152 -21.11 -26.94 10.86
C LYS A 152 -21.22 -27.85 9.63
N GLN A 153 -20.45 -27.59 8.57
CA GLN A 153 -20.49 -28.36 7.33
C GLN A 153 -19.39 -29.41 7.35
N THR A 154 -19.73 -30.60 7.83
CA THR A 154 -18.76 -31.68 8.08
C THR A 154 -18.73 -32.73 6.99
N GLU A 155 -19.73 -32.78 6.09
CA GLU A 155 -19.81 -33.78 5.03
C GLU A 155 -20.15 -33.13 3.69
N TRP A 156 -19.45 -33.53 2.62
CA TRP A 156 -19.70 -33.02 1.27
C TRP A 156 -19.48 -34.09 0.21
N GLU A 157 -20.31 -34.10 -0.83
CA GLU A 157 -20.19 -35.03 -1.95
C GLU A 157 -19.36 -34.43 -3.09
N VAL A 158 -18.47 -35.22 -3.69
CA VAL A 158 -17.61 -34.85 -4.82
C VAL A 158 -17.88 -35.77 -6.00
N ASN A 159 -18.40 -35.18 -7.09
CA ASN A 159 -18.76 -35.88 -8.32
C ASN A 159 -18.01 -35.24 -9.51
N GLY A 160 -16.94 -35.89 -9.96
CA GLY A 160 -16.06 -35.39 -11.03
C GLY A 160 -14.78 -34.73 -10.51
N THR A 161 -14.14 -33.89 -11.32
CA THR A 161 -12.83 -33.29 -11.01
C THR A 161 -12.94 -31.83 -10.58
N VAL A 162 -12.75 -31.57 -9.29
CA VAL A 162 -12.79 -30.23 -8.69
C VAL A 162 -11.37 -29.67 -8.61
N GLN A 163 -11.10 -28.59 -9.33
CA GLN A 163 -9.86 -27.83 -9.29
C GLN A 163 -9.99 -26.69 -8.28
N GLY A 164 -9.09 -26.62 -7.30
CA GLY A 164 -9.15 -25.56 -6.31
C GLY A 164 -8.56 -25.90 -4.95
N ILE A 165 -8.82 -25.01 -3.99
CA ILE A 165 -8.48 -25.20 -2.58
C ILE A 165 -9.78 -25.33 -1.80
N LEU A 166 -9.93 -26.40 -1.04
CA LEU A 166 -11.04 -26.59 -0.11
C LEU A 166 -10.52 -26.28 1.28
N VAL A 167 -11.16 -25.36 1.98
CA VAL A 167 -10.81 -24.97 3.35
C VAL A 167 -11.98 -25.25 4.27
N ALA A 168 -11.79 -26.09 5.29
CA ALA A 168 -12.78 -26.34 6.31
C ALA A 168 -12.31 -25.83 7.68
N GLU A 169 -13.19 -25.12 8.39
CA GLU A 169 -12.93 -24.65 9.75
C GLU A 169 -12.79 -25.81 10.75
N GLY A 170 -13.56 -26.88 10.56
CA GLY A 170 -13.60 -28.06 11.43
C GLY A 170 -13.17 -29.35 10.74
N ASN A 171 -13.87 -30.44 11.06
CA ASN A 171 -13.73 -31.73 10.39
C ASN A 171 -14.42 -31.70 9.02
N LEU A 172 -13.87 -32.39 8.03
CA LEU A 172 -14.48 -32.52 6.71
C LEU A 172 -14.40 -33.97 6.21
N THR A 173 -15.52 -34.51 5.79
CA THR A 173 -15.64 -35.81 5.13
C THR A 173 -16.05 -35.58 3.68
N LEU A 174 -15.20 -35.99 2.74
CA LEU A 174 -15.50 -35.94 1.30
C LEU A 174 -15.92 -37.32 0.81
N ARG A 175 -17.16 -37.42 0.29
CA ARG A 175 -17.78 -38.67 -0.20
C ARG A 175 -17.93 -38.66 -1.71
N GLY A 176 -17.93 -39.83 -2.34
CA GLY A 176 -18.23 -40.00 -3.76
C GLY A 176 -17.08 -40.65 -4.53
N ASN A 177 -17.08 -40.51 -5.86
CA ASN A 177 -16.07 -41.08 -6.75
C ASN A 177 -15.25 -40.01 -7.49
N GLY A 178 -15.32 -38.75 -7.02
CA GLY A 178 -14.63 -37.62 -7.61
C GLY A 178 -13.15 -37.47 -7.23
N ARG A 179 -12.55 -36.40 -7.75
CA ARG A 179 -11.15 -36.03 -7.53
C ARG A 179 -11.03 -34.54 -7.23
N VAL A 180 -10.30 -34.18 -6.18
CA VAL A 180 -9.88 -32.81 -5.92
C VAL A 180 -8.47 -32.61 -6.48
N SER A 181 -8.33 -31.81 -7.53
CA SER A 181 -7.07 -31.39 -8.13
C SER A 181 -6.63 -30.05 -7.52
N GLY A 182 -5.91 -30.11 -6.40
CA GLY A 182 -5.44 -28.95 -5.68
C GLY A 182 -5.07 -29.29 -4.24
N ALA A 183 -5.65 -28.59 -3.26
CA ALA A 183 -5.34 -28.81 -1.84
C ALA A 183 -6.61 -28.77 -0.98
N VAL A 184 -6.63 -29.57 0.08
CA VAL A 184 -7.63 -29.57 1.13
C VAL A 184 -6.93 -29.18 2.43
N ILE A 185 -7.47 -28.19 3.12
CA ILE A 185 -6.96 -27.66 4.39
C ILE A 185 -8.11 -27.75 5.39
N THR A 186 -7.89 -28.41 6.52
CA THR A 186 -8.92 -28.53 7.56
C THR A 186 -8.39 -28.03 8.90
N GLY A 187 -9.28 -27.53 9.76
CA GLY A 187 -8.96 -27.28 11.17
C GLY A 187 -8.98 -28.55 12.01
N GLY A 188 -9.81 -29.52 11.64
CA GLY A 188 -9.92 -30.83 12.28
C GLY A 188 -9.47 -31.98 11.37
N SER A 189 -10.14 -33.13 11.44
CA SER A 189 -9.82 -34.32 10.64
C SER A 189 -10.36 -34.26 9.21
N LEU A 190 -9.63 -34.84 8.26
CA LEU A 190 -10.07 -35.04 6.87
C LEU A 190 -10.34 -36.54 6.64
N ALA A 191 -11.57 -36.87 6.25
CA ALA A 191 -11.94 -38.23 5.84
C ALA A 191 -12.25 -38.25 4.34
N LEU A 192 -11.66 -39.19 3.60
CA LEU A 192 -11.87 -39.36 2.17
C LEU A 192 -12.53 -40.71 1.91
N GLU A 193 -13.80 -40.69 1.54
CA GLU A 193 -14.61 -41.88 1.26
C GLU A 193 -14.83 -42.01 -0.25
N GLY A 194 -13.87 -42.62 -0.94
CA GLY A 194 -13.90 -42.84 -2.40
C GLY A 194 -13.40 -41.64 -3.23
N VAL A 195 -13.17 -40.48 -2.60
CA VAL A 195 -12.62 -39.28 -3.23
C VAL A 195 -11.10 -39.29 -3.21
N THR A 196 -10.46 -38.88 -4.31
CA THR A 196 -9.00 -38.73 -4.36
C THR A 196 -8.57 -37.27 -4.32
N VAL A 197 -7.52 -36.93 -3.57
CA VAL A 197 -6.93 -35.59 -3.54
C VAL A 197 -5.55 -35.63 -4.19
N ALA A 198 -5.32 -34.77 -5.17
CA ALA A 198 -4.05 -34.67 -5.87
C ALA A 198 -3.56 -33.24 -5.93
N TYR A 199 -2.33 -33.03 -5.47
CA TYR A 199 -1.70 -31.73 -5.46
C TYR A 199 -1.38 -31.21 -6.86
N GLY A 200 -1.78 -29.97 -7.15
CA GLY A 200 -1.55 -29.31 -8.43
C GLY A 200 -0.85 -27.96 -8.27
N LYS A 201 0.49 -27.93 -8.19
CA LYS A 201 1.28 -26.70 -7.99
C LYS A 201 0.88 -25.54 -8.92
N LYS A 202 0.74 -25.82 -10.23
CA LYS A 202 0.39 -24.82 -11.26
C LYS A 202 -0.99 -24.20 -11.07
N LEU A 203 -1.90 -24.87 -10.37
CA LEU A 203 -3.24 -24.38 -10.05
C LEU A 203 -3.22 -23.59 -8.74
N ILE A 204 -2.45 -24.06 -7.77
CA ILE A 204 -2.44 -23.55 -6.40
C ILE A 204 -1.71 -22.21 -6.29
N GLU A 205 -0.51 -22.07 -6.88
CA GLU A 205 0.29 -20.84 -6.72
C GLU A 205 -0.45 -19.58 -7.22
N PRO A 206 -1.04 -19.55 -8.43
CA PRO A 206 -1.78 -18.39 -8.90
C PRO A 206 -3.07 -18.15 -8.08
N LEU A 207 -3.74 -19.22 -7.66
CA LEU A 207 -4.97 -19.12 -6.86
C LEU A 207 -4.67 -18.52 -5.48
N VAL A 208 -3.59 -18.96 -4.82
CA VAL A 208 -3.14 -18.38 -3.54
C VAL A 208 -2.80 -16.90 -3.69
N GLN A 209 -2.11 -16.52 -4.78
CA GLN A 209 -1.79 -15.12 -5.07
C GLN A 209 -3.04 -14.26 -5.31
N GLN A 210 -4.09 -14.81 -5.94
CA GLN A 210 -5.35 -14.12 -6.18
C GLN A 210 -6.07 -13.72 -4.87
N TYR A 211 -5.90 -14.49 -3.80
CA TYR A 211 -6.45 -14.15 -2.48
C TYR A 211 -5.47 -13.30 -1.66
N SER A 212 -4.93 -12.27 -2.30
CA SER A 212 -4.16 -11.22 -1.69
C SER A 212 -4.46 -9.88 -2.37
N GLU A 213 -4.28 -8.80 -1.64
CA GLU A 213 -4.51 -7.46 -2.16
C GLU A 213 -3.53 -6.46 -1.56
N TRP A 214 -3.21 -5.45 -2.36
CA TRP A 214 -2.42 -4.32 -1.93
C TRP A 214 -3.32 -3.28 -1.29
N GLN A 215 -2.91 -2.83 -0.12
CA GLN A 215 -3.54 -1.74 0.58
C GLN A 215 -2.50 -0.72 1.01
N LEU A 216 -2.96 0.48 1.32
CA LEU A 216 -2.09 1.47 1.92
C LEU A 216 -1.64 1.00 3.31
N ALA A 217 -0.34 1.09 3.60
CA ALA A 217 0.17 0.89 4.94
C ALA A 217 -0.25 2.04 5.88
N GLU A 218 -0.36 1.76 7.17
CA GLU A 218 -0.63 2.80 8.16
C GLU A 218 0.55 3.78 8.23
N LYS A 219 0.26 5.08 8.41
CA LYS A 219 1.27 6.14 8.56
C LYS A 219 2.31 6.18 7.42
N SER A 220 1.90 5.78 6.23
CA SER A 220 2.75 5.54 5.06
C SER A 220 3.16 6.76 4.25
N TRP A 221 2.87 7.98 4.72
CA TRP A 221 3.15 9.20 3.97
C TRP A 221 4.58 9.71 4.25
N SER A 222 5.34 9.96 3.18
CA SER A 222 6.63 10.65 3.25
C SER A 222 6.83 11.55 2.02
N ASP A 223 7.40 12.72 2.25
CA ASP A 223 7.79 13.73 1.25
C ASP A 223 9.28 13.63 0.84
N PHE A 224 10.01 12.66 1.39
CA PHE A 224 11.43 12.46 1.10
C PHE A 224 11.66 11.22 0.25
N LYS A 225 12.60 11.32 -0.70
CA LYS A 225 13.16 10.15 -1.37
C LYS A 225 13.84 9.29 -0.30
N ALA A 226 13.31 8.10 -0.04
CA ALA A 226 14.04 7.10 0.72
C ALA A 226 15.38 6.84 0.01
N SER A 227 16.49 6.92 0.73
CA SER A 227 17.78 6.46 0.21
C SER A 227 17.64 4.98 -0.11
N SER A 228 17.92 4.60 -1.35
CA SER A 228 18.03 3.18 -1.72
C SER A 228 19.21 2.57 -0.96
N GLU A 229 18.93 1.75 0.05
CA GLU A 229 19.86 0.71 0.50
C GLU A 229 19.68 -0.55 -0.35
#